data_AF-A0A7X1P8X2-F1
#
_entry.id   AF-A0A7X1P8X2-F1
#
_cell.length_a   1.000
_cell.length_b   1.000
_cell.length_c   1.000
_cell.angle_alpha   90.00
_cell.angle_beta   90.00
_cell.angle_gamma   90.00
#
_symmetry.space_group_name_H-M   'P 1'
#
loop_
_entity.id
_entity.type
_entity.pdbx_description
1 polymer ?
#
loop_
_entity_poly.entity_id
_entity_poly.type
_entity_poly.pdbx_seq_one_letter_code
_entity_poly.pdbx_strand_id
1 'polypeptide(L)'
;MRGRTTVGAGNPSSRSRVALRTPSTVLGAMGAGVVGSPVARGGPAGLARERRAWAQIEQGDRPMSEASIPVDLFNPGQVFACLGFLEAADVLLGDAEGGFDWSNPADVRFRLSANGNANPFGMVLGYLADATPLRYAPMGFVESSAKPEGDAEAGDDSNDDEDDDEAGASTLVPSETFPAPSGDVSSLPIFLKCSGYSDVAIGHWADGTSRNTFKLYSGNRSAEKIACAMVAGTRAKPKKGQTIGDLKTRGISHLWAERREELIERPFLPTPLGGSFNFDARGAWTALDAGYSPNTQKHQVASSPVVQMLAAWGLEHARPFEFGVRQVRYAAWGEMLPPMLARVALSGQDGASRKIFRFELALSGKNKIVTFSQQEDAS
;
A
#
# COMPACT_ATOMS: atom_id res chain seq x y z
N MET A 1 -50.92 28.48 -18.85
CA MET A 1 -50.66 27.94 -17.50
C MET A 1 -49.34 28.53 -17.00
N ARG A 2 -49.39 29.47 -16.05
CA ARG A 2 -48.23 30.14 -15.45
C ARG A 2 -47.93 29.46 -14.10
N GLY A 3 -46.75 28.86 -13.95
CA GLY A 3 -46.25 28.31 -12.69
C GLY A 3 -45.34 29.33 -11.99
N ARG A 4 -45.74 29.74 -10.79
CA ARG A 4 -45.06 30.67 -9.88
C ARG A 4 -44.26 29.82 -8.89
N THR A 5 -42.95 30.03 -8.76
CA THR A 5 -42.13 29.39 -7.72
C THR A 5 -41.68 30.45 -6.73
N THR A 6 -42.06 30.26 -5.47
CA THR A 6 -41.77 31.12 -4.31
C THR A 6 -40.41 30.77 -3.71
N VAL A 7 -39.59 31.79 -3.47
CA VAL A 7 -38.32 31.74 -2.73
C VAL A 7 -38.62 31.92 -1.24
N GLY A 8 -38.25 30.93 -0.42
CA GLY A 8 -38.33 31.00 1.04
C GLY A 8 -36.98 31.39 1.65
N ALA A 9 -36.97 32.48 2.40
CA ALA A 9 -35.84 32.94 3.21
C ALA A 9 -35.80 32.22 4.56
N GLY A 10 -34.64 31.67 4.94
CA GLY A 10 -34.37 31.08 6.25
C GLY A 10 -33.35 31.90 7.03
N ASN A 11 -33.73 32.28 8.25
CA ASN A 11 -33.03 33.18 9.18
C ASN A 11 -31.83 32.50 9.89
N PRO A 12 -30.82 33.26 10.37
CA PRO A 12 -29.63 32.70 11.01
C PRO A 12 -29.80 32.56 12.53
N SER A 13 -29.47 31.39 13.09
CA SER A 13 -29.53 31.13 14.53
C SER A 13 -28.16 31.03 15.19
N SER A 14 -27.94 31.96 16.12
CA SER A 14 -27.26 31.86 17.43
C SER A 14 -25.84 31.27 17.52
N ARG A 15 -24.89 32.18 17.78
CA ARG A 15 -23.62 31.93 18.47
C ARG A 15 -23.88 31.57 19.93
N SER A 16 -23.34 30.45 20.40
CA SER A 16 -23.24 30.13 21.82
C SER A 16 -21.77 30.23 22.27
N ARG A 17 -21.55 31.02 23.33
CA ARG A 17 -20.29 31.14 24.06
C ARG A 17 -20.20 30.00 25.05
N VAL A 18 -19.09 29.26 25.07
CA VAL A 18 -18.76 28.33 26.17
C VAL A 18 -17.49 28.81 26.86
N ALA A 19 -17.60 28.93 28.17
CA ALA A 19 -16.62 29.48 29.08
C ALA A 19 -15.55 28.46 29.50
N LEU A 20 -14.36 29.00 29.75
CA LEU A 20 -13.23 28.37 30.43
C LEU A 20 -13.61 27.83 31.82
N ARG A 21 -13.19 26.59 32.11
CA ARG A 21 -12.84 26.14 33.47
C ARG A 21 -11.72 25.09 33.43
N THR A 22 -10.62 25.39 34.12
CA THR A 22 -9.66 24.44 34.70
C THR A 22 -10.22 23.87 36.01
N PRO A 23 -9.81 22.65 36.39
CA PRO A 23 -8.90 22.57 37.54
C PRO A 23 -7.81 21.49 37.46
N SER A 24 -6.75 21.82 38.19
CA SER A 24 -5.59 21.05 38.65
C SER A 24 -5.92 19.75 39.38
N THR A 25 -5.08 18.71 39.24
CA THR A 25 -4.70 17.81 40.36
C THR A 25 -3.34 17.15 40.08
N VAL A 26 -2.53 17.12 41.14
CA VAL A 26 -1.17 16.57 41.29
C VAL A 26 -1.23 15.07 41.57
N LEU A 27 -0.36 14.29 40.91
CA LEU A 27 0.11 12.92 41.25
C LEU A 27 1.36 12.72 40.37
N GLY A 28 2.53 12.27 40.78
CA GLY A 28 2.96 11.40 41.88
C GLY A 28 4.15 10.63 41.29
N ALA A 29 5.34 10.78 41.86
CA ALA A 29 6.56 10.20 41.30
C ALA A 29 6.51 8.65 41.32
N MET A 30 6.77 8.02 40.17
CA MET A 30 6.98 6.58 40.08
C MET A 30 8.43 6.28 39.65
N GLY A 31 9.00 5.30 40.35
CA GLY A 31 10.42 5.00 40.40
C GLY A 31 10.96 4.29 39.16
N ALA A 32 12.27 4.43 38.99
CA ALA A 32 13.04 3.77 37.95
C ALA A 32 13.18 2.27 38.25
N GLY A 33 12.44 1.46 37.51
CA GLY A 33 12.65 0.01 37.39
C GLY A 33 13.52 -0.30 36.18
N VAL A 34 14.80 -0.58 36.42
CA VAL A 34 15.77 -1.02 35.41
C VAL A 34 15.71 -2.54 35.31
N VAL A 35 15.13 -3.09 34.23
CA VAL A 35 15.50 -4.41 33.69
C VAL A 35 15.26 -4.41 32.17
N GLY A 36 16.32 -4.23 31.39
CA GLY A 36 16.31 -4.43 29.93
C GLY A 36 17.45 -5.37 29.55
N SER A 37 17.10 -6.59 29.12
CA SER A 37 18.05 -7.49 28.47
C SER A 37 18.24 -7.06 27.00
N PRO A 38 19.46 -6.87 26.50
CA PRO A 38 19.68 -6.50 25.11
C PRO A 38 19.52 -7.72 24.21
N VAL A 39 18.51 -7.72 23.34
CA VAL A 39 18.49 -8.56 22.15
C VAL A 39 19.37 -7.86 21.11
N ALA A 40 20.59 -8.35 20.93
CA ALA A 40 21.49 -7.90 19.88
C ALA A 40 20.92 -8.31 18.51
N ARG A 41 20.21 -7.40 17.84
CA ARG A 41 19.97 -7.49 16.40
C ARG A 41 21.21 -6.94 15.69
N GLY A 42 22.10 -7.84 15.28
CA GLY A 42 23.19 -7.51 14.37
C GLY A 42 22.61 -7.09 13.03
N GLY A 43 22.57 -5.79 12.75
CA GLY A 43 22.27 -5.28 11.42
C GLY A 43 23.36 -5.72 10.44
N PRO A 44 23.02 -6.05 9.18
CA PRO A 44 24.01 -6.46 8.19
C PRO A 44 24.99 -5.31 7.92
N ALA A 45 26.28 -5.55 8.17
CA ALA A 45 27.37 -4.58 8.03
C ALA A 45 27.58 -4.05 6.59
N GLY A 46 26.86 -4.58 5.60
CA GLY A 46 26.95 -4.18 4.20
C GLY A 46 26.50 -2.73 3.94
N LEU A 47 25.36 -2.32 4.52
CA LEU A 47 24.72 -1.04 4.19
C LEU A 47 25.42 0.18 4.84
N ALA A 48 26.11 -0.01 5.96
CA ALA A 48 26.84 1.07 6.63
C ALA A 48 28.11 1.50 5.87
N ARG A 49 28.72 0.58 5.08
CA ARG A 49 29.90 0.89 4.26
C ARG A 49 29.56 1.73 3.04
N GLU A 50 28.38 1.56 2.45
CA GLU A 50 27.96 2.35 1.29
C GLU A 50 27.83 3.84 1.63
N ARG A 51 27.33 4.19 2.84
CA ARG A 51 27.04 5.59 3.24
C ARG A 51 28.23 6.56 3.19
N ARG A 52 29.48 6.10 3.38
CA ARG A 52 30.67 7.00 3.36
C ARG A 52 31.12 7.37 1.95
N ALA A 53 30.69 6.65 0.92
CA ALA A 53 31.05 6.94 -0.47
C ALA A 53 30.26 8.13 -1.06
N TRP A 54 29.10 8.47 -0.49
CA TRP A 54 28.15 9.44 -1.08
C TRP A 54 28.51 10.91 -0.84
N ALA A 55 29.34 11.22 0.17
CA ALA A 55 29.65 12.60 0.55
C ALA A 55 30.82 13.25 -0.24
N GLN A 56 31.46 12.54 -1.17
CA GLN A 56 32.65 13.03 -1.91
C GLN A 56 32.44 13.25 -3.41
N ILE A 57 31.21 13.10 -3.93
CA ILE A 57 30.93 13.17 -5.38
C ILE A 57 29.91 14.29 -5.66
N GLU A 58 30.35 15.54 -5.57
CA GLU A 58 29.65 16.68 -6.14
C GLU A 58 30.44 17.16 -7.39
N GLN A 59 29.78 17.12 -8.55
CA GLN A 59 30.20 17.65 -9.87
C GLN A 59 31.04 16.77 -10.83
N GLY A 60 30.95 15.45 -10.72
CA GLY A 60 31.35 14.52 -11.80
C GLY A 60 30.16 13.71 -12.29
N ASP A 61 30.13 13.39 -13.59
CA ASP A 61 29.17 12.52 -14.28
C ASP A 61 28.77 11.33 -13.39
N ARG A 62 27.61 11.45 -12.73
CA ARG A 62 27.15 10.40 -11.82
C ARG A 62 26.66 9.26 -12.69
N PRO A 63 27.22 8.05 -12.55
CA PRO A 63 26.75 6.92 -13.33
C PRO A 63 25.26 6.71 -13.04
N MET A 64 24.46 6.66 -14.09
CA MET A 64 23.06 6.27 -14.03
C MET A 64 22.97 4.78 -14.31
N SER A 65 22.33 4.05 -13.40
CA SER A 65 22.03 2.64 -13.61
C SER A 65 20.65 2.52 -14.25
N GLU A 66 20.55 1.66 -15.25
CA GLU A 66 19.28 1.32 -15.91
C GLU A 66 19.05 -0.19 -15.80
N ALA A 67 17.81 -0.57 -15.53
CA ALA A 67 17.37 -1.97 -15.52
C ALA A 67 15.95 -2.07 -16.10
N SER A 68 15.52 -3.30 -16.39
CA SER A 68 14.13 -3.54 -16.80
C SER A 68 13.57 -4.87 -16.30
N ILE A 69 12.26 -4.88 -16.04
CA ILE A 69 11.50 -6.03 -15.57
C ILE A 69 10.35 -6.36 -16.52
N PRO A 70 9.91 -7.62 -16.64
CA PRO A 70 8.72 -7.97 -17.41
C PRO A 70 7.46 -7.44 -16.74
N VAL A 71 6.50 -6.99 -17.54
CA VAL A 71 5.22 -6.44 -17.04
C VAL A 71 4.06 -6.84 -17.95
N ASP A 72 2.94 -7.21 -17.33
CA ASP A 72 1.67 -7.40 -18.02
C ASP A 72 0.85 -6.11 -17.97
N LEU A 73 0.75 -5.42 -19.11
CA LEU A 73 -0.04 -4.18 -19.21
C LEU A 73 -1.54 -4.42 -19.05
N PHE A 74 -2.04 -5.65 -19.15
CA PHE A 74 -3.45 -5.98 -18.89
C PHE A 74 -3.74 -6.19 -17.40
N ASN A 75 -2.72 -6.24 -16.55
CA ASN A 75 -2.87 -6.27 -15.10
C ASN A 75 -2.64 -4.86 -14.53
N PRO A 76 -3.71 -4.10 -14.19
CA PRO A 76 -3.58 -2.73 -13.69
C PRO A 76 -2.67 -2.64 -12.46
N GLY A 77 -2.70 -3.66 -11.58
CA GLY A 77 -1.83 -3.73 -10.42
C GLY A 77 -0.35 -3.67 -10.77
N GLN A 78 0.07 -4.39 -11.81
CA GLN A 78 1.49 -4.37 -12.22
C GLN A 78 1.89 -3.01 -12.77
N VAL A 79 1.03 -2.35 -13.53
CA VAL A 79 1.28 -1.00 -14.05
C VAL A 79 1.38 0.02 -12.90
N PHE A 80 0.49 -0.06 -11.91
CA PHE A 80 0.57 0.78 -10.71
C PHE A 80 1.83 0.46 -9.89
N ALA A 81 2.25 -0.80 -9.81
CA ALA A 81 3.48 -1.20 -9.15
C ALA A 81 4.73 -0.70 -9.87
N CYS A 82 4.74 -0.61 -11.20
CA CYS A 82 5.80 0.04 -11.96
C CYS A 82 5.93 1.53 -11.61
N LEU A 83 4.80 2.24 -11.48
CA LEU A 83 4.83 3.61 -10.94
C LEU A 83 5.37 3.62 -9.50
N GLY A 84 4.97 2.68 -8.66
CA GLY A 84 5.53 2.54 -7.30
C GLY A 84 7.03 2.32 -7.27
N PHE A 85 7.58 1.52 -8.20
CA PHE A 85 9.02 1.37 -8.36
C PHE A 85 9.71 2.69 -8.73
N LEU A 86 9.13 3.45 -9.67
CA LEU A 86 9.63 4.76 -10.07
C LEU A 86 9.65 5.75 -8.89
N GLU A 87 8.53 5.86 -8.16
CA GLU A 87 8.41 6.71 -6.97
C GLU A 87 9.42 6.32 -5.88
N ALA A 88 9.54 5.02 -5.60
CA ALA A 88 10.45 4.51 -4.59
C ALA A 88 11.92 4.72 -4.99
N ALA A 89 12.27 4.47 -6.25
CA ALA A 89 13.62 4.71 -6.75
C ALA A 89 13.99 6.19 -6.69
N ASP A 90 13.08 7.09 -7.01
CA ASP A 90 13.33 8.54 -6.90
C ASP A 90 13.61 8.95 -5.44
N VAL A 91 12.82 8.44 -4.49
CA VAL A 91 13.03 8.71 -3.06
C VAL A 91 14.35 8.14 -2.55
N LEU A 92 14.74 6.94 -3.00
CA LEU A 92 15.90 6.21 -2.46
C LEU A 92 17.23 6.55 -3.15
N LEU A 93 17.18 6.84 -4.45
CA LEU A 93 18.36 6.99 -5.30
C LEU A 93 18.43 8.40 -5.93
N GLY A 94 17.29 9.04 -6.17
CA GLY A 94 17.18 10.35 -6.82
C GLY A 94 17.30 10.28 -8.35
N ASP A 95 16.74 11.29 -9.01
CA ASP A 95 16.72 11.47 -10.46
C ASP A 95 16.24 10.21 -11.19
N ALA A 96 15.16 9.59 -10.68
CA ALA A 96 14.63 8.40 -11.31
C ALA A 96 13.75 8.73 -12.51
N GLU A 97 13.84 7.92 -13.56
CA GLU A 97 12.97 7.98 -14.73
C GLU A 97 12.49 6.57 -15.09
N GLY A 98 11.26 6.46 -15.56
CA GLY A 98 10.67 5.17 -15.92
C GLY A 98 9.76 5.23 -17.13
N GLY A 99 9.64 4.13 -17.85
CA GLY A 99 8.83 4.03 -19.06
C GLY A 99 8.58 2.58 -19.47
N PHE A 100 7.48 2.33 -20.15
CA PHE A 100 7.13 1.00 -20.63
C PHE A 100 7.67 0.78 -22.06
N ASP A 101 8.32 -0.35 -22.27
CA ASP A 101 8.71 -0.81 -23.60
C ASP A 101 7.78 -1.94 -24.04
N TRP A 102 6.91 -1.63 -24.99
CA TRP A 102 6.00 -2.58 -25.64
C TRP A 102 6.33 -2.77 -27.13
N SER A 103 7.55 -2.44 -27.55
CA SER A 103 8.01 -2.64 -28.93
C SER A 103 7.93 -4.11 -29.34
N ASN A 104 8.14 -5.02 -28.39
CA ASN A 104 7.89 -6.45 -28.52
C ASN A 104 6.63 -6.87 -27.74
N PRO A 105 5.51 -7.19 -28.40
CA PRO A 105 4.29 -7.64 -27.71
C PRO A 105 4.45 -8.93 -26.88
N ALA A 106 5.46 -9.75 -27.17
CA ALA A 106 5.72 -10.99 -26.44
C ALA A 106 6.62 -10.80 -25.20
N ASP A 107 7.27 -9.66 -25.06
CA ASP A 107 8.15 -9.32 -23.93
C ASP A 107 8.00 -7.83 -23.62
N VAL A 108 6.84 -7.47 -23.07
CA VAL A 108 6.59 -6.11 -22.61
C VAL A 108 7.35 -5.89 -21.30
N ARG A 109 8.12 -4.82 -21.22
CA ARG A 109 8.99 -4.51 -20.07
C ARG A 109 8.73 -3.12 -19.52
N PHE A 110 9.02 -2.94 -18.23
CA PHE A 110 9.14 -1.63 -17.61
C PHE A 110 10.62 -1.33 -17.39
N ARG A 111 11.10 -0.21 -17.93
CA ARG A 111 12.46 0.30 -17.76
C ARG A 111 12.48 1.32 -16.64
N LEU A 112 13.56 1.28 -15.86
CA LEU A 112 13.78 2.19 -14.74
C LEU A 112 15.26 2.57 -14.72
N SER A 113 15.52 3.86 -14.73
CA SER A 113 16.85 4.44 -14.49
C SER A 113 16.83 5.32 -13.25
N ALA A 114 17.94 5.35 -12.52
CA ALA A 114 18.13 6.25 -11.37
C ALA A 114 19.62 6.50 -11.12
N ASN A 115 19.92 7.48 -10.26
CA ASN A 115 21.29 7.78 -9.87
C ASN A 115 21.99 6.59 -9.18
N GLY A 116 23.29 6.45 -9.45
CA GLY A 116 24.16 5.47 -8.82
C GLY A 116 24.34 4.19 -9.64
N ASN A 117 25.19 3.30 -9.15
CA ASN A 117 25.59 2.07 -9.87
C ASN A 117 24.74 0.84 -9.53
N ALA A 118 23.86 0.93 -8.54
CA ALA A 118 23.09 -0.20 -8.04
C ALA A 118 21.81 -0.39 -8.84
N ASN A 119 21.42 -1.64 -9.12
CA ASN A 119 20.16 -1.93 -9.81
C ASN A 119 18.96 -1.31 -9.05
N PRO A 120 18.17 -0.42 -9.66
CA PRO A 120 17.14 0.33 -8.96
C PRO A 120 16.01 -0.56 -8.41
N PHE A 121 15.64 -1.64 -9.11
CA PHE A 121 14.68 -2.62 -8.59
C PHE A 121 15.21 -3.33 -7.34
N GLY A 122 16.49 -3.72 -7.37
CA GLY A 122 17.13 -4.34 -6.21
C GLY A 122 17.18 -3.43 -4.99
N MET A 123 17.40 -2.12 -5.19
CA MET A 123 17.41 -1.16 -4.09
C MET A 123 16.02 -0.99 -3.47
N VAL A 124 14.98 -0.87 -4.29
CA VAL A 124 13.59 -0.76 -3.81
C VAL A 124 13.12 -2.04 -3.11
N LEU A 125 13.39 -3.22 -3.70
CA LEU A 125 13.01 -4.50 -3.10
C LEU A 125 13.76 -4.77 -1.79
N GLY A 126 15.04 -4.40 -1.70
CA GLY A 126 15.82 -4.47 -0.46
C GLY A 126 15.23 -3.57 0.62
N TYR A 127 14.89 -2.32 0.27
CA TYR A 127 14.19 -1.41 1.19
C TYR A 127 12.88 -2.02 1.71
N LEU A 128 12.03 -2.55 0.81
CA LEU A 128 10.76 -3.16 1.20
C LEU A 128 10.93 -4.42 2.05
N ALA A 129 11.97 -5.21 1.82
CA ALA A 129 12.29 -6.40 2.60
C ALA A 129 12.68 -6.05 4.06
N ASP A 130 13.31 -4.89 4.27
CA ASP A 130 13.74 -4.39 5.58
C ASP A 130 12.71 -3.44 6.24
N ALA A 131 11.68 -3.04 5.50
CA ALA A 131 10.67 -2.11 5.98
C ALA A 131 9.81 -2.70 7.10
N THR A 132 9.39 -1.84 8.03
CA THR A 132 8.37 -2.15 9.04
C THR A 132 7.17 -1.25 8.81
N PRO A 133 6.02 -1.81 8.35
CA PRO A 133 4.79 -1.05 8.25
C PRO A 133 4.29 -0.64 9.64
N LEU A 134 3.91 0.63 9.79
CA LEU A 134 3.34 1.20 11.02
C LEU A 134 2.11 2.00 10.67
N ARG A 135 0.99 1.85 11.38
CA ARG A 135 -0.16 2.74 11.21
C ARG A 135 0.09 4.09 11.86
N TYR A 136 -0.46 5.16 11.28
CA TYR A 136 -0.45 6.48 11.91
C TYR A 136 -1.83 7.13 11.93
N ALA A 137 -2.04 8.00 12.92
CA ALA A 137 -3.32 8.67 13.18
C ALA A 137 -3.09 10.13 13.56
N PRO A 138 -4.13 11.01 13.45
CA PRO A 138 -3.99 12.39 13.87
C PRO A 138 -3.71 12.48 15.38
N MET A 139 -3.02 13.54 15.80
CA MET A 139 -2.80 13.84 17.22
C MET A 139 -4.10 13.77 18.03
N GLY A 140 -4.06 13.07 19.17
CA GLY A 140 -5.23 12.89 20.04
C GLY A 140 -6.26 11.87 19.55
N PHE A 141 -5.98 11.13 18.48
CA PHE A 141 -6.82 10.01 18.07
C PHE A 141 -6.91 8.98 19.19
N VAL A 142 -8.13 8.70 19.62
CA VAL A 142 -8.44 7.63 20.58
C VAL A 142 -9.11 6.51 19.80
N GLU A 143 -8.44 5.37 19.73
CA GLU A 143 -9.05 4.16 19.21
C GLU A 143 -10.21 3.78 20.14
N SER A 144 -11.45 3.83 19.64
CA SER A 144 -12.62 3.55 20.46
C SER A 144 -12.53 2.10 20.94
N SER A 145 -12.19 1.91 22.22
CA SER A 145 -12.14 0.62 22.88
C SER A 145 -13.56 0.12 23.11
N ALA A 146 -14.30 -0.25 22.07
CA ALA A 146 -15.65 -0.77 22.27
C ALA A 146 -16.12 -1.61 21.08
N LYS A 147 -16.07 -2.94 21.25
CA LYS A 147 -17.33 -3.66 21.12
C LYS A 147 -17.97 -3.65 22.52
N PRO A 148 -19.18 -3.12 22.70
CA PRO A 148 -19.96 -3.44 23.89
C PRO A 148 -20.15 -4.96 23.92
N GLU A 149 -19.95 -5.58 25.08
CA GLU A 149 -20.23 -7.01 25.36
C GLU A 149 -21.75 -7.32 25.32
N GLY A 150 -22.49 -6.75 24.36
CA GLY A 150 -23.94 -6.86 24.26
C GLY A 150 -24.37 -7.99 23.34
N ASP A 151 -24.76 -9.10 23.96
CA ASP A 151 -25.61 -10.18 23.48
C ASP A 151 -25.16 -10.92 22.20
N ALA A 152 -24.29 -11.90 22.43
CA ALA A 152 -24.09 -13.03 21.55
C ALA A 152 -25.42 -13.80 21.39
N GLU A 153 -26.22 -13.45 20.38
CA GLU A 153 -27.22 -14.38 19.87
C GLU A 153 -26.50 -15.57 19.25
N ALA A 154 -26.65 -16.72 19.91
CA ALA A 154 -26.14 -18.01 19.50
C ALA A 154 -26.78 -18.42 18.16
N GLY A 155 -26.03 -18.37 17.07
CA GLY A 155 -26.49 -18.95 15.83
C GLY A 155 -25.69 -18.55 14.60
N ASP A 156 -24.43 -18.96 14.51
CA ASP A 156 -23.93 -19.65 13.30
C ASP A 156 -22.53 -20.24 13.58
N ASP A 157 -22.38 -21.56 13.37
CA ASP A 157 -21.18 -22.37 13.60
C ASP A 157 -20.14 -22.20 12.48
N SER A 158 -20.02 -21.01 11.89
CA SER A 158 -18.95 -20.73 10.94
C SER A 158 -17.64 -20.51 11.72
N ASN A 159 -16.92 -21.61 11.94
CA ASN A 159 -15.50 -21.67 12.33
C ASN A 159 -14.60 -20.98 11.26
N ASP A 160 -14.84 -19.70 11.02
CA ASP A 160 -13.88 -18.81 10.38
C ASP A 160 -12.90 -18.39 11.48
N ASP A 161 -11.99 -19.33 11.78
CA ASP A 161 -10.77 -19.16 12.57
C ASP A 161 -9.83 -18.14 11.90
N GLU A 162 -10.30 -16.90 11.67
CA GLU A 162 -9.42 -15.73 11.63
C GLU A 162 -8.98 -15.45 13.06
N ASP A 163 -8.18 -16.40 13.53
CA ASP A 163 -7.50 -16.51 14.81
C ASP A 163 -6.38 -15.45 14.89
N ASP A 164 -6.76 -14.20 14.63
CA ASP A 164 -5.94 -13.02 14.36
C ASP A 164 -5.58 -12.25 15.66
N ASP A 165 -5.76 -12.91 16.81
CA ASP A 165 -5.68 -12.35 18.16
C ASP A 165 -4.25 -12.21 18.69
N GLU A 166 -3.22 -12.63 17.94
CA GLU A 166 -1.81 -12.41 18.31
C GLU A 166 -1.14 -11.25 17.56
N ALA A 167 -1.92 -10.29 17.07
CA ALA A 167 -1.36 -9.02 16.65
C ALA A 167 -0.82 -8.27 17.89
N GLY A 168 0.45 -8.52 18.24
CA GLY A 168 1.18 -7.77 19.25
C GLY A 168 0.91 -6.28 19.08
N ALA A 169 0.69 -5.59 20.21
CA ALA A 169 0.19 -4.22 20.25
C ALA A 169 0.71 -3.36 19.09
N SER A 170 -0.16 -3.12 18.10
CA SER A 170 0.21 -2.32 16.94
C SER A 170 0.69 -0.95 17.42
N THR A 171 1.88 -0.56 16.96
CA THR A 171 2.47 0.73 17.31
C THR A 171 1.78 1.81 16.49
N LEU A 172 0.83 2.51 17.11
CA LEU A 172 0.17 3.67 16.53
C LEU A 172 1.11 4.88 16.63
N VAL A 173 1.50 5.44 15.48
CA VAL A 173 2.31 6.65 15.42
C VAL A 173 1.40 7.88 15.37
N PRO A 174 1.42 8.78 16.35
CA PRO A 174 0.67 10.03 16.25
C PRO A 174 1.35 10.96 15.23
N SER A 175 0.55 11.65 14.42
CA SER A 175 1.04 12.57 13.39
C SER A 175 0.39 13.94 13.53
N GLU A 176 1.21 14.99 13.49
CA GLU A 176 0.74 16.38 13.44
C GLU A 176 0.07 16.71 12.11
N THR A 177 0.53 16.06 11.03
CA THR A 177 -0.06 16.16 9.70
C THR A 177 -0.87 14.90 9.42
N PHE A 178 -2.16 15.06 9.13
CA PHE A 178 -3.04 13.95 8.77
C PHE A 178 -3.81 14.30 7.49
N PRO A 179 -3.93 13.37 6.53
CA PRO A 179 -4.48 13.68 5.21
C PRO A 179 -6.01 13.89 5.21
N ALA A 180 -6.69 13.59 6.32
CA ALA A 180 -8.12 13.82 6.50
C ALA A 180 -8.43 14.66 7.76
N PRO A 181 -9.66 15.18 7.91
CA PRO A 181 -10.06 15.89 9.13
C PRO A 181 -10.07 15.02 10.40
N SER A 182 -10.24 13.70 10.24
CA SER A 182 -10.34 12.73 11.33
C SER A 182 -9.82 11.36 10.88
N GLY A 183 -9.29 10.57 11.82
CA GLY A 183 -8.92 9.18 11.55
C GLY A 183 -10.14 8.25 11.55
N ASP A 184 -10.12 7.25 10.66
CA ASP A 184 -10.97 6.07 10.74
C ASP A 184 -10.06 4.86 10.97
N VAL A 185 -10.33 4.08 12.03
CA VAL A 185 -9.57 2.87 12.41
C VAL A 185 -9.40 1.94 11.21
N SER A 186 -10.45 1.78 10.40
CA SER A 186 -10.46 0.85 9.27
C SER A 186 -9.68 1.36 8.04
N SER A 187 -9.30 2.64 8.03
CA SER A 187 -8.64 3.29 6.90
C SER A 187 -7.42 4.10 7.33
N LEU A 188 -6.86 3.83 8.51
CA LEU A 188 -5.65 4.55 8.92
C LEU A 188 -4.54 4.31 7.88
N PRO A 189 -3.83 5.38 7.47
CA PRO A 189 -2.69 5.28 6.59
C PRO A 189 -1.51 4.60 7.30
N ILE A 190 -0.50 4.22 6.52
CA ILE A 190 0.70 3.54 7.02
C ILE A 190 1.97 4.33 6.69
N PHE A 191 2.99 4.17 7.52
CA PHE A 191 4.37 4.48 7.20
C PHE A 191 5.13 3.19 6.93
N LEU A 192 6.01 3.23 5.93
CA LEU A 192 7.08 2.26 5.79
C LEU A 192 8.32 2.83 6.48
N LYS A 193 8.66 2.24 7.62
CA LYS A 193 9.85 2.62 8.38
C LYS A 193 10.99 1.68 8.05
N CYS A 194 12.13 2.22 7.59
CA CYS A 194 13.32 1.42 7.32
C CYS A 194 14.55 2.10 7.92
N SER A 195 15.44 1.32 8.53
CA SER A 195 16.59 1.87 9.23
C SER A 195 17.51 2.66 8.29
N GLY A 196 17.64 3.95 8.55
CA GLY A 196 18.53 4.85 7.85
C GLY A 196 18.08 5.24 6.44
N TYR A 197 16.81 5.06 6.13
CA TYR A 197 16.13 5.68 4.99
C TYR A 197 15.04 6.61 5.49
N SER A 198 14.53 7.46 4.61
CA SER A 198 13.35 8.27 4.92
C SER A 198 12.13 7.37 5.10
N ASP A 199 11.28 7.73 6.07
CA ASP A 199 9.98 7.09 6.24
C ASP A 199 9.06 7.51 5.09
N VAL A 200 8.31 6.54 4.55
CA VAL A 200 7.41 6.78 3.41
C VAL A 200 5.96 6.62 3.87
N ALA A 201 5.16 7.67 3.70
CA ALA A 201 3.73 7.62 3.95
C ALA A 201 2.99 6.98 2.78
N ILE A 202 2.05 6.07 3.08
CA ILE A 202 1.10 5.51 2.12
C ILE A 202 -0.29 5.64 2.73
N GLY A 203 -1.12 6.50 2.13
CA GLY A 203 -2.38 6.95 2.69
C GLY A 203 -3.40 7.43 1.67
N HIS A 204 -3.22 7.18 0.37
CA HIS A 204 -4.15 7.60 -0.68
C HIS A 204 -5.61 7.13 -0.50
N TRP A 205 -5.88 6.12 0.32
CA TRP A 205 -7.23 5.68 0.69
C TRP A 205 -7.85 6.49 1.85
N ALA A 206 -7.04 7.29 2.52
CA ALA A 206 -7.38 8.13 3.66
C ALA A 206 -7.25 9.62 3.33
N ASP A 207 -7.04 9.98 2.07
CA ASP A 207 -6.96 11.38 1.68
C ASP A 207 -8.37 11.98 1.76
N GLY A 208 -8.57 12.93 2.67
CA GLY A 208 -9.86 13.60 2.89
C GLY A 208 -10.26 14.56 1.75
N THR A 209 -9.77 14.28 0.54
CA THR A 209 -10.03 15.07 -0.65
C THR A 209 -11.44 14.77 -1.18
N SER A 210 -11.93 15.60 -2.11
CA SER A 210 -13.20 15.35 -2.79
C SER A 210 -13.14 14.21 -3.81
N ARG A 211 -11.96 13.60 -4.03
CA ARG A 211 -11.79 12.50 -4.99
C ARG A 211 -12.35 11.21 -4.39
N ASN A 212 -12.79 10.31 -5.26
CA ASN A 212 -13.20 8.98 -4.82
C ASN A 212 -12.01 8.27 -4.17
N THR A 213 -12.25 7.67 -3.01
CA THR A 213 -11.22 6.88 -2.33
C THR A 213 -11.00 5.60 -3.13
N PHE A 214 -9.77 5.42 -3.62
CA PHE A 214 -9.34 4.19 -4.28
C PHE A 214 -9.01 3.09 -3.25
N LYS A 215 -9.87 2.97 -2.21
CA LYS A 215 -9.79 1.94 -1.17
C LYS A 215 -10.47 0.67 -1.68
N LEU A 216 -9.70 -0.40 -1.83
CA LEU A 216 -10.21 -1.66 -2.38
C LEU A 216 -10.45 -2.75 -1.32
N TYR A 217 -9.88 -2.58 -0.13
CA TYR A 217 -10.13 -3.47 1.01
C TYR A 217 -11.27 -2.94 1.90
N SER A 218 -11.94 -3.85 2.62
CA SER A 218 -13.08 -3.55 3.50
C SER A 218 -13.12 -4.52 4.69
N GLY A 219 -14.09 -4.30 5.58
CA GLY A 219 -14.32 -5.11 6.77
C GLY A 219 -13.37 -4.75 7.92
N ASN A 220 -13.02 -5.75 8.73
CA ASN A 220 -12.14 -5.58 9.89
C ASN A 220 -10.65 -5.54 9.53
N ARG A 221 -10.32 -5.46 8.23
CA ARG A 221 -8.94 -5.44 7.74
C ARG A 221 -8.38 -4.02 7.84
N SER A 222 -7.19 -3.88 8.43
CA SER A 222 -6.44 -2.62 8.43
C SER A 222 -5.35 -2.65 7.35
N ALA A 223 -4.99 -1.47 6.82
CA ALA A 223 -3.89 -1.34 5.87
C ALA A 223 -2.57 -1.84 6.45
N GLU A 224 -2.32 -1.58 7.73
CA GLU A 224 -1.12 -2.06 8.44
C GLU A 224 -1.06 -3.58 8.48
N LYS A 225 -2.14 -4.27 8.89
CA LYS A 225 -2.16 -5.75 8.91
C LYS A 225 -1.87 -6.32 7.53
N ILE A 226 -2.50 -5.76 6.49
CA ILE A 226 -2.26 -6.16 5.11
C ILE A 226 -0.80 -5.94 4.72
N ALA A 227 -0.24 -4.75 4.99
CA ALA A 227 1.14 -4.42 4.66
C ALA A 227 2.16 -5.30 5.41
N CYS A 228 1.93 -5.54 6.71
CA CYS A 228 2.74 -6.47 7.50
C CYS A 228 2.71 -7.88 6.90
N ALA A 229 1.55 -8.38 6.49
CA ALA A 229 1.44 -9.66 5.80
C ALA A 229 2.15 -9.66 4.44
N MET A 230 2.15 -8.54 3.69
CA MET A 230 2.87 -8.46 2.42
C MET A 230 4.38 -8.44 2.60
N VAL A 231 4.88 -7.68 3.58
CA VAL A 231 6.31 -7.54 3.85
C VAL A 231 6.86 -8.79 4.54
N ALA A 232 6.24 -9.20 5.64
CA ALA A 232 6.74 -10.25 6.51
C ALA A 232 6.08 -11.62 6.29
N GLY A 233 5.02 -11.74 5.49
CA GLY A 233 4.26 -12.98 5.38
C GLY A 233 3.36 -13.21 6.59
N THR A 234 2.77 -14.40 6.67
CA THR A 234 1.91 -14.81 7.80
C THR A 234 2.38 -16.13 8.39
N ARG A 235 2.11 -16.33 9.68
CA ARG A 235 2.47 -17.53 10.42
C ARG A 235 1.25 -18.14 11.08
N ALA A 236 1.29 -19.44 11.32
CA ALA A 236 0.34 -20.11 12.19
C ALA A 236 0.56 -19.70 13.65
N LYS A 237 -0.42 -19.98 14.51
CA LYS A 237 -0.21 -19.91 15.96
C LYS A 237 0.90 -20.90 16.36
N PRO A 238 1.81 -20.53 17.28
CA PRO A 238 2.82 -21.45 17.77
C PRO A 238 2.19 -22.70 18.40
N LYS A 239 2.69 -23.89 18.04
CA LYS A 239 2.26 -25.15 18.68
C LYS A 239 2.92 -25.27 20.06
N LYS A 240 2.40 -26.14 20.93
CA LYS A 240 2.99 -26.40 22.26
C LYS A 240 4.49 -26.72 22.13
N GLY A 241 5.34 -25.88 22.72
CA GLY A 241 6.80 -25.99 22.66
C GLY A 241 7.49 -25.18 21.54
N GLN A 242 6.74 -24.49 20.69
CA GLN A 242 7.28 -23.53 19.73
C GLN A 242 7.12 -22.09 20.26
N THR A 243 8.13 -21.26 20.04
CA THR A 243 8.06 -19.81 20.31
C THR A 243 7.48 -19.03 19.13
N ILE A 244 7.59 -19.58 17.92
CA ILE A 244 7.14 -18.98 16.67
C ILE A 244 6.42 -20.07 15.87
N GLY A 245 5.24 -19.78 15.35
CA GLY A 245 4.50 -20.75 14.54
C GLY A 245 5.04 -20.89 13.11
N ASP A 246 4.59 -21.97 12.47
CA ASP A 246 5.01 -22.36 11.13
C ASP A 246 4.63 -21.27 10.10
N LEU A 247 5.50 -21.03 9.11
CA LEU A 247 5.25 -20.05 8.06
C LEU A 247 4.08 -20.52 7.17
N LYS A 248 3.02 -19.71 7.07
CA LYS A 248 1.85 -19.98 6.22
C LYS A 248 2.01 -19.36 4.82
N THR A 249 2.46 -18.11 4.78
CA THR A 249 2.66 -17.38 3.51
C THR A 249 3.98 -16.65 3.50
N ARG A 250 4.56 -16.48 2.31
CA ARG A 250 5.83 -15.77 2.12
C ARG A 250 5.56 -14.31 1.76
N GLY A 251 6.10 -13.39 2.57
CA GLY A 251 6.17 -11.97 2.23
C GLY A 251 7.43 -11.60 1.47
N ILE A 252 7.57 -10.31 1.12
CA ILE A 252 8.70 -9.74 0.39
C ILE A 252 10.03 -10.07 1.09
N SER A 253 10.11 -9.96 2.42
CA SER A 253 11.35 -10.24 3.17
C SER A 253 11.83 -11.69 3.01
N HIS A 254 10.89 -12.64 3.02
CA HIS A 254 11.19 -14.05 2.81
C HIS A 254 11.63 -14.31 1.36
N LEU A 255 10.91 -13.75 0.39
CA LEU A 255 11.27 -13.88 -1.02
C LEU A 255 12.63 -13.27 -1.33
N TRP A 256 12.94 -12.12 -0.73
CA TRP A 256 14.22 -11.45 -0.86
C TRP A 256 15.38 -12.27 -0.28
N ALA A 257 15.18 -12.87 0.90
CA ALA A 257 16.20 -13.70 1.53
C ALA A 257 16.47 -15.00 0.75
N GLU A 258 15.44 -15.61 0.17
CA GLU A 258 15.55 -16.94 -0.46
C GLU A 258 15.84 -16.90 -1.96
N ARG A 259 15.31 -15.90 -2.67
CA ARG A 259 15.27 -15.86 -4.14
C ARG A 259 15.57 -14.44 -4.66
N ARG A 260 16.57 -13.78 -4.07
CA ARG A 260 16.92 -12.38 -4.36
C ARG A 260 17.05 -12.07 -5.84
N GLU A 261 17.88 -12.82 -6.56
CA GLU A 261 18.19 -12.56 -7.97
C GLU A 261 16.93 -12.69 -8.85
N GLU A 262 16.15 -13.74 -8.62
CA GLU A 262 14.89 -13.96 -9.34
C GLU A 262 13.85 -12.88 -9.00
N LEU A 263 13.78 -12.42 -7.75
CA LEU A 263 12.86 -11.35 -7.36
C LEU A 263 13.26 -10.02 -8.02
N ILE A 264 14.55 -9.76 -8.23
CA ILE A 264 15.02 -8.59 -8.98
C ILE A 264 14.64 -8.70 -10.46
N GLU A 265 14.84 -9.87 -11.07
CA GLU A 265 14.55 -10.09 -12.49
C GLU A 265 13.05 -10.11 -12.78
N ARG A 266 12.25 -10.69 -11.86
CA ARG A 266 10.82 -10.94 -12.01
C ARG A 266 10.09 -10.60 -10.70
N PRO A 267 9.96 -9.31 -10.34
CA PRO A 267 9.42 -8.92 -9.03
C PRO A 267 7.95 -9.30 -8.82
N PHE A 268 7.19 -9.50 -9.90
CA PHE A 268 5.75 -9.74 -9.84
C PHE A 268 5.37 -11.22 -9.70
N LEU A 269 6.21 -12.05 -9.10
CA LEU A 269 5.90 -13.46 -8.83
C LEU A 269 4.68 -13.59 -7.91
N PRO A 270 3.68 -14.41 -8.27
CA PRO A 270 2.54 -14.66 -7.41
C PRO A 270 2.92 -15.63 -6.28
N THR A 271 2.42 -15.37 -5.08
CA THR A 271 2.50 -16.27 -3.92
C THR A 271 1.13 -16.37 -3.25
N PRO A 272 0.86 -17.44 -2.48
CA PRO A 272 -0.32 -17.45 -1.63
C PRO A 272 -0.26 -16.31 -0.61
N LEU A 273 -1.34 -15.55 -0.45
CA LEU A 273 -1.41 -14.40 0.47
C LEU A 273 -2.44 -14.64 1.59
N GLY A 274 -2.14 -14.12 2.79
CA GLY A 274 -3.06 -14.13 3.95
C GLY A 274 -3.90 -12.86 4.08
N GLY A 275 -3.78 -11.93 3.13
CA GLY A 275 -4.45 -10.63 3.10
C GLY A 275 -4.06 -9.91 1.81
N SER A 276 -4.78 -8.85 1.42
CA SER A 276 -4.49 -8.17 0.16
C SER A 276 -5.10 -6.78 0.12
N PHE A 277 -4.41 -5.86 -0.54
CA PHE A 277 -4.94 -4.56 -0.93
C PHE A 277 -5.82 -4.64 -2.19
N ASN A 278 -5.92 -5.82 -2.83
CA ASN A 278 -6.72 -6.11 -4.01
C ASN A 278 -6.29 -5.36 -5.30
N PHE A 279 -5.02 -4.97 -5.39
CA PHE A 279 -4.47 -4.32 -6.59
C PHE A 279 -4.04 -5.30 -7.69
N ASP A 280 -3.66 -6.54 -7.37
CA ASP A 280 -3.26 -7.52 -8.37
C ASP A 280 -4.49 -8.27 -8.93
N ALA A 281 -4.75 -8.11 -10.22
CA ALA A 281 -5.90 -8.75 -10.89
C ALA A 281 -5.86 -10.28 -10.84
N ARG A 282 -4.67 -10.89 -10.67
CA ARG A 282 -4.53 -12.35 -10.50
C ARG A 282 -5.14 -12.86 -9.20
N GLY A 283 -5.18 -12.00 -8.19
CA GLY A 283 -5.80 -12.30 -6.91
C GLY A 283 -7.30 -11.97 -6.85
N ALA A 284 -7.88 -11.52 -7.96
CA ALA A 284 -9.29 -11.23 -8.04
C ALA A 284 -10.08 -12.53 -8.23
N TRP A 285 -11.15 -12.70 -7.47
CA TRP A 285 -12.17 -13.72 -7.69
C TRP A 285 -13.54 -13.04 -7.70
N THR A 286 -14.38 -13.36 -8.68
CA THR A 286 -15.70 -12.73 -8.84
C THR A 286 -16.80 -13.71 -8.51
N ALA A 287 -17.95 -13.23 -8.06
CA ALA A 287 -19.11 -14.07 -7.73
C ALA A 287 -19.72 -14.82 -8.95
N LEU A 288 -19.22 -14.57 -10.17
CA LEU A 288 -19.58 -15.35 -11.37
C LEU A 288 -19.11 -16.81 -11.27
N ASP A 289 -18.19 -17.12 -10.35
CA ASP A 289 -17.89 -18.47 -9.90
C ASP A 289 -18.97 -18.96 -8.92
N ALA A 290 -20.23 -19.00 -9.39
CA ALA A 290 -21.41 -19.27 -8.58
C ALA A 290 -21.26 -20.58 -7.77
N GLY A 291 -21.09 -20.45 -6.45
CA GLY A 291 -20.97 -21.56 -5.51
C GLY A 291 -19.57 -21.80 -4.94
N TYR A 292 -18.55 -21.04 -5.37
CA TYR A 292 -17.19 -21.18 -4.85
C TYR A 292 -16.73 -19.92 -4.11
N SER A 293 -16.47 -20.07 -2.82
CA SER A 293 -15.85 -19.05 -1.98
C SER A 293 -14.49 -19.58 -1.52
N PRO A 294 -13.37 -18.96 -1.94
CA PRO A 294 -12.04 -19.38 -1.49
C PRO A 294 -11.93 -19.46 0.03
N ASN A 295 -12.57 -18.51 0.74
CA ASN A 295 -12.60 -18.48 2.20
C ASN A 295 -13.30 -19.71 2.76
N THR A 296 -14.49 -20.04 2.25
CA THR A 296 -15.26 -21.23 2.67
C THR A 296 -14.51 -22.53 2.41
N GLN A 297 -13.71 -22.57 1.34
CA GLN A 297 -12.90 -23.73 0.97
C GLN A 297 -11.48 -23.71 1.58
N LYS A 298 -11.12 -22.69 2.37
CA LYS A 298 -9.78 -22.48 2.93
C LYS A 298 -8.68 -22.47 1.86
N HIS A 299 -9.02 -22.06 0.64
CA HIS A 299 -8.10 -21.95 -0.47
C HIS A 299 -7.48 -20.56 -0.50
N GLN A 300 -6.15 -20.50 -0.52
CA GLN A 300 -5.43 -19.25 -0.63
C GLN A 300 -5.44 -18.77 -2.07
N VAL A 301 -5.66 -17.46 -2.23
CA VAL A 301 -5.58 -16.81 -3.53
C VAL A 301 -4.12 -16.42 -3.81
N ALA A 302 -3.65 -16.71 -5.01
CA ALA A 302 -2.29 -16.38 -5.44
C ALA A 302 -2.23 -14.95 -5.99
N SER A 303 -1.34 -14.11 -5.45
CA SER A 303 -1.12 -12.73 -5.88
C SER A 303 0.30 -12.33 -5.52
N SER A 304 0.86 -11.28 -6.15
CA SER A 304 2.21 -10.84 -5.82
C SER A 304 2.21 -9.84 -4.66
N PRO A 305 2.94 -10.08 -3.55
CA PRO A 305 3.03 -9.11 -2.46
C PRO A 305 3.75 -7.83 -2.88
N VAL A 306 4.68 -7.93 -3.85
CA VAL A 306 5.36 -6.77 -4.45
C VAL A 306 4.37 -5.90 -5.22
N VAL A 307 3.50 -6.50 -6.04
CA VAL A 307 2.44 -5.76 -6.76
C VAL A 307 1.54 -5.03 -5.77
N GLN A 308 1.09 -5.70 -4.70
CA GLN A 308 0.18 -5.09 -3.73
C GLN A 308 0.81 -3.88 -3.02
N MET A 309 2.06 -3.99 -2.58
CA MET A 309 2.77 -2.91 -1.89
C MET A 309 3.13 -1.75 -2.81
N LEU A 310 3.69 -2.04 -3.98
CA LEU A 310 4.13 -0.99 -4.88
C LEU A 310 2.99 -0.34 -5.65
N ALA A 311 1.89 -1.05 -5.93
CA ALA A 311 0.69 -0.39 -6.45
C ALA A 311 0.13 0.61 -5.43
N ALA A 312 0.13 0.25 -4.14
CA ALA A 312 -0.30 1.14 -3.08
C ALA A 312 0.57 2.40 -3.00
N TRP A 313 1.89 2.24 -3.11
CA TRP A 313 2.85 3.36 -3.14
C TRP A 313 2.71 4.20 -4.41
N GLY A 314 2.67 3.58 -5.60
CA GLY A 314 2.55 4.30 -6.87
C GLY A 314 1.29 5.15 -6.98
N LEU A 315 0.20 4.71 -6.35
CA LEU A 315 -1.03 5.47 -6.26
C LEU A 315 -1.05 6.50 -5.12
N GLU A 316 0.03 6.73 -4.38
CA GLU A 316 0.07 7.78 -3.37
C GLU A 316 -0.15 9.17 -4.00
N HIS A 317 0.60 9.43 -5.08
CA HIS A 317 0.61 10.72 -5.77
C HIS A 317 -0.01 10.69 -7.17
N ALA A 318 -0.52 9.54 -7.61
CA ALA A 318 -1.26 9.39 -8.86
C ALA A 318 -2.65 8.83 -8.62
N ARG A 319 -3.54 9.03 -9.58
CA ARG A 319 -4.84 8.36 -9.63
C ARG A 319 -5.13 7.93 -11.07
N PRO A 320 -5.61 6.71 -11.28
CA PRO A 320 -6.20 6.36 -12.56
C PRO A 320 -7.48 7.18 -12.78
N PHE A 321 -7.92 7.30 -14.02
CA PHE A 321 -9.08 8.10 -14.39
C PHE A 321 -10.37 7.30 -14.23
N GLU A 322 -11.21 7.67 -13.25
CA GLU A 322 -12.54 7.10 -13.09
C GLU A 322 -13.54 7.84 -14.00
N PHE A 323 -14.12 7.14 -14.98
CA PHE A 323 -15.02 7.74 -15.97
C PHE A 323 -16.47 7.25 -15.88
N GLY A 324 -16.75 6.38 -14.90
CA GLY A 324 -18.07 5.86 -14.64
C GLY A 324 -18.09 5.10 -13.32
N VAL A 325 -19.26 4.57 -12.94
CA VAL A 325 -19.38 3.76 -11.72
C VAL A 325 -18.51 2.53 -11.86
N ARG A 326 -17.44 2.45 -11.06
CA ARG A 326 -16.46 1.34 -11.06
C ARG A 326 -15.71 1.14 -12.38
N GLN A 327 -15.80 2.08 -13.31
CA GLN A 327 -15.11 2.03 -14.58
C GLN A 327 -13.88 2.93 -14.50
N VAL A 328 -12.71 2.32 -14.67
CA VAL A 328 -11.41 2.96 -14.41
C VAL A 328 -10.54 2.82 -15.63
N ARG A 329 -9.83 3.88 -15.98
CA ARG A 329 -8.87 3.94 -17.08
C ARG A 329 -7.48 4.28 -16.56
N TYR A 330 -6.47 3.69 -17.18
CA TYR A 330 -5.08 4.08 -17.01
C TYR A 330 -4.37 4.05 -18.36
N ALA A 331 -3.21 4.67 -18.43
CA ALA A 331 -2.35 4.59 -19.59
C ALA A 331 -0.96 4.07 -19.22
N ALA A 332 -0.39 3.30 -20.14
CA ALA A 332 1.03 2.98 -20.16
C ALA A 332 1.70 3.95 -21.13
N TRP A 333 2.80 4.59 -20.71
CA TRP A 333 3.56 5.56 -21.49
C TRP A 333 4.90 4.98 -21.95
N GLY A 334 5.39 5.39 -23.13
CA GLY A 334 6.57 4.79 -23.75
C GLY A 334 7.90 5.48 -23.40
N GLU A 335 7.82 6.79 -23.15
CA GLU A 335 8.99 7.64 -22.88
C GLU A 335 9.53 7.41 -21.46
N MET A 336 10.82 7.66 -21.24
CA MET A 336 11.37 7.69 -19.89
C MET A 336 10.93 8.99 -19.24
N LEU A 337 10.08 8.91 -18.23
CA LEU A 337 9.50 10.06 -17.55
C LEU A 337 9.91 10.08 -16.08
N PRO A 338 10.21 11.26 -15.50
CA PRO A 338 10.34 11.41 -14.06
C PRO A 338 8.98 11.20 -13.36
N PRO A 339 8.95 10.91 -12.04
CA PRO A 339 7.71 10.59 -11.32
C PRO A 339 6.60 11.62 -11.55
N MET A 340 6.91 12.91 -11.52
CA MET A 340 5.93 13.98 -11.71
C MET A 340 5.17 13.90 -13.04
N LEU A 341 5.86 13.57 -14.13
CA LEU A 341 5.24 13.42 -15.45
C LEU A 341 4.56 12.05 -15.59
N ALA A 342 5.16 10.98 -15.05
CA ALA A 342 4.58 9.65 -15.03
C ALA A 342 3.22 9.60 -14.30
N ARG A 343 3.04 10.36 -13.21
CA ARG A 343 1.76 10.49 -12.50
C ARG A 343 0.65 11.02 -13.41
N VAL A 344 0.97 12.02 -14.24
CA VAL A 344 0.02 12.61 -15.20
C VAL A 344 -0.22 11.64 -16.36
N ALA A 345 0.84 11.02 -16.87
CA ALA A 345 0.77 10.04 -17.95
C ALA A 345 -0.12 8.85 -17.58
N LEU A 346 -0.05 8.34 -16.34
CA LEU A 346 -0.90 7.25 -15.86
C LEU A 346 -2.39 7.53 -16.03
N SER A 347 -2.83 8.78 -15.87
CA SER A 347 -4.24 9.15 -16.00
C SER A 347 -4.77 9.07 -17.44
N GLY A 348 -3.88 9.01 -18.43
CA GLY A 348 -4.27 9.03 -19.84
C GLY A 348 -4.91 10.35 -20.26
N GLN A 349 -4.60 11.46 -19.57
CA GLN A 349 -5.11 12.80 -19.90
C GLN A 349 -4.07 13.73 -20.55
N ASP A 350 -2.80 13.30 -20.67
CA ASP A 350 -1.77 14.05 -21.41
C ASP A 350 -1.88 13.85 -22.94
N GLY A 351 -0.93 14.38 -23.72
CA GLY A 351 -0.84 14.18 -25.18
C GLY A 351 0.24 13.19 -25.60
N ALA A 352 0.83 12.44 -24.67
CA ALA A 352 2.00 11.60 -24.93
C ALA A 352 1.66 10.31 -25.70
N SER A 353 2.68 9.71 -26.32
CA SER A 353 2.57 8.39 -26.93
C SER A 353 2.29 7.34 -25.85
N ARG A 354 1.09 6.76 -25.90
CA ARG A 354 0.58 5.90 -24.84
C ARG A 354 -0.38 4.83 -25.35
N LYS A 355 -0.50 3.76 -24.59
CA LYS A 355 -1.58 2.78 -24.71
C LYS A 355 -2.57 2.99 -23.58
N ILE A 356 -3.85 3.10 -23.92
CA ILE A 356 -4.93 3.31 -22.96
C ILE A 356 -5.56 1.97 -22.64
N PHE A 357 -5.82 1.73 -21.36
CA PHE A 357 -6.46 0.53 -20.85
C PHE A 357 -7.60 0.89 -19.92
N ARG A 358 -8.66 0.08 -19.95
CA ARG A 358 -9.81 0.22 -19.06
C ARG A 358 -10.05 -1.08 -18.29
N PHE A 359 -10.47 -0.98 -17.03
CA PHE A 359 -10.86 -2.12 -16.21
C PHE A 359 -12.04 -1.76 -15.31
N GLU A 360 -12.64 -2.78 -14.70
CA GLU A 360 -13.73 -2.61 -13.75
C GLU A 360 -13.25 -2.89 -12.32
N LEU A 361 -13.80 -2.14 -11.36
CA LEU A 361 -13.75 -2.50 -9.94
C LEU A 361 -14.90 -3.48 -9.63
N ALA A 362 -14.67 -4.77 -9.83
CA ALA A 362 -15.63 -5.81 -9.50
C ALA A 362 -15.76 -5.98 -7.97
N LEU A 363 -16.78 -6.73 -7.54
CA LEU A 363 -16.99 -7.05 -6.13
C LEU A 363 -16.65 -8.51 -5.81
N SER A 364 -15.99 -8.67 -4.67
CA SER A 364 -15.68 -9.93 -4.02
C SER A 364 -16.17 -9.85 -2.57
N GLY A 365 -17.41 -10.29 -2.34
CA GLY A 365 -18.16 -9.97 -1.12
C GLY A 365 -18.32 -8.45 -0.97
N LYS A 366 -17.82 -7.89 0.15
CA LYS A 366 -17.82 -6.44 0.40
C LYS A 366 -16.60 -5.72 -0.20
N ASN A 367 -15.62 -6.45 -0.70
CA ASN A 367 -14.37 -5.89 -1.19
C ASN A 367 -14.49 -5.49 -2.66
N LYS A 368 -13.82 -4.39 -3.03
CA LYS A 368 -13.56 -4.09 -4.44
C LYS A 368 -12.30 -4.85 -4.86
N ILE A 369 -12.30 -5.35 -6.08
CA ILE A 369 -11.16 -6.02 -6.70
C ILE A 369 -10.94 -5.42 -8.07
N VAL A 370 -9.68 -5.28 -8.49
CA VAL A 370 -9.39 -4.90 -9.87
C VAL A 370 -9.53 -6.11 -10.78
N THR A 371 -10.13 -5.94 -11.96
CA THR A 371 -10.12 -6.97 -13.02
C THR A 371 -8.91 -6.79 -13.93
N PHE A 372 -8.64 -7.78 -14.76
CA PHE A 372 -7.82 -7.55 -15.95
C PHE A 372 -8.46 -6.46 -16.81
N SER A 373 -7.61 -5.67 -17.44
CA SER A 373 -8.04 -4.56 -18.28
C SER A 373 -8.25 -5.01 -19.73
N GLN A 374 -8.83 -4.12 -20.51
CA GLN A 374 -8.90 -4.19 -21.97
C GLN A 374 -8.19 -2.97 -22.54
N GLN A 375 -7.37 -3.17 -23.56
CA GLN A 375 -6.79 -2.04 -24.29
C GLN A 375 -7.90 -1.34 -25.07
N GLU A 376 -7.93 -0.01 -25.03
CA GLU A 376 -8.79 0.79 -25.90
C GLU A 376 -8.13 0.95 -27.27
N ASP A 377 -8.91 0.84 -28.34
CA ASP A 377 -8.44 1.12 -29.69
C ASP A 377 -8.09 2.60 -29.83
N ALA A 378 -7.04 2.92 -30.59
CA ALA A 378 -6.74 4.30 -30.93
C ALA A 378 -7.87 4.84 -31.82
N SER A 379 -8.72 5.68 -31.24
CA SER A 379 -9.85 6.34 -31.91
C SER A 379 -9.41 7.37 -32.93
#